data_AF-A0A392TPC3-F1
#
_entry.id   AF-A0A392TPC3-F1
#
_cell.length_a   1.000
_cell.length_b   1.000
_cell.length_c   1.000
_cell.angle_alpha   90.00
_cell.angle_beta   90.00
_cell.angle_gamma   90.00
#
_symmetry.space_group_name_H-M   'P 1'
#
loop_
_entity.id
_entity.type
_entity.pdbx_description
1 polymer ?
#
loop_
_entity_poly.entity_id
_entity_poly.type
_entity_poly.pdbx_seq_one_letter_code
_entity_poly.pdbx_strand_id
1 'polypeptide(L)'
;IEELPVVCEFPDVFPGDVSDVTPEREVEFSIDLVPGTGPISMAPYQMSTSELKELKKQLEELLEKKIIRPSVSPWGAPVLLVKKKYG
;
A
#
# COMPACT_ATOMS: atom_id res chain seq x y z
N ILE A 1 12.60 -19.94 8.99
CA ILE A 1 11.55 -20.09 7.95
C ILE A 1 11.97 -21.11 6.89
N GLU A 2 13.27 -21.23 6.59
CA GLU A 2 13.87 -22.29 5.73
C GLU A 2 13.73 -23.74 6.25
N GLU A 3 13.01 -23.99 7.35
CA GLU A 3 12.86 -25.33 7.93
C GLU A 3 11.53 -26.00 7.57
N LEU A 4 10.61 -25.29 6.90
CA LEU A 4 9.33 -25.85 6.48
C LEU A 4 9.42 -26.32 5.02
N PRO A 5 9.37 -27.65 4.75
CA PRO A 5 9.52 -28.20 3.40
C PRO A 5 8.57 -27.55 2.38
N VAL A 6 7.34 -27.28 2.81
CA VAL A 6 6.28 -26.65 1.99
C VAL A 6 6.67 -25.24 1.52
N VAL A 7 7.37 -24.44 2.34
CA VAL A 7 7.77 -23.08 1.93
C VAL A 7 8.87 -23.15 0.87
N CYS A 8 9.77 -24.14 0.99
CA CYS A 8 10.83 -24.38 0.02
C CYS A 8 10.31 -24.99 -1.29
N GLU A 9 9.21 -25.74 -1.24
CA GLU A 9 8.56 -26.34 -2.41
C GLU A 9 7.80 -25.32 -3.28
N PHE A 10 7.33 -24.21 -2.69
CA PHE A 10 6.54 -23.18 -3.38
C PHE A 10 7.15 -21.77 -3.22
N PRO A 11 8.37 -21.53 -3.74
CA PRO A 11 9.06 -20.25 -3.61
C PRO A 11 8.36 -19.11 -4.37
N ASP A 12 7.57 -19.44 -5.38
CA ASP A 12 6.70 -18.56 -6.16
C ASP A 12 5.47 -18.07 -5.37
N VAL A 13 4.94 -18.91 -4.47
CA VAL A 13 3.80 -18.58 -3.60
C VAL A 13 4.24 -17.85 -2.33
N PHE A 14 5.45 -18.14 -1.84
CA PHE A 14 6.00 -17.56 -0.62
C PHE A 14 7.30 -16.76 -0.88
N PRO A 15 7.28 -15.73 -1.73
CA PRO A 15 8.47 -14.91 -1.96
C PRO A 15 8.83 -14.12 -0.71
N GLY A 16 10.14 -13.87 -0.52
CA GLY A 16 10.64 -13.09 0.63
C GLY A 16 10.21 -11.62 0.63
N ASP A 17 9.82 -11.10 -0.54
CA ASP A 17 9.18 -9.80 -0.71
C ASP A 17 8.05 -9.92 -1.75
N VAL A 18 6.98 -9.16 -1.58
CA VAL A 18 5.85 -9.08 -2.51
C VAL A 18 6.20 -8.10 -3.63
N SER A 19 7.04 -8.55 -4.57
CA SER A 19 7.54 -7.68 -5.66
C SER A 19 6.60 -7.59 -6.87
N ASP A 20 5.50 -8.34 -6.91
CA ASP A 20 4.60 -8.31 -8.06
C ASP A 20 3.33 -7.50 -7.78
N VAL A 21 3.15 -6.50 -8.66
CA VAL A 21 1.87 -5.91 -9.03
C VAL A 21 0.83 -7.02 -9.11
N THR A 22 -0.37 -6.76 -8.57
CA THR A 22 -1.50 -7.70 -8.55
C THR A 22 -1.45 -8.62 -9.78
N PRO A 23 -1.31 -9.95 -9.60
CA PRO A 23 -1.26 -10.87 -10.74
C PRO A 23 -2.45 -10.59 -11.66
N GLU A 24 -2.33 -10.84 -12.96
CA GLU A 24 -3.44 -10.62 -13.89
C GLU A 24 -4.68 -11.39 -13.37
N ARG A 25 -5.63 -10.64 -12.83
CA ARG A 25 -6.90 -11.18 -12.34
C ARG A 25 -7.89 -11.06 -13.48
N GLU A 26 -8.62 -12.14 -13.77
CA GLU A 26 -9.71 -12.14 -14.75
C GLU A 26 -10.83 -11.15 -14.40
N VAL A 27 -10.89 -10.71 -13.13
CA VAL A 27 -11.91 -9.81 -12.59
C VAL A 27 -11.26 -8.50 -12.14
N GLU A 28 -11.76 -7.39 -12.67
CA GLU A 28 -11.40 -6.05 -12.24
C GLU A 28 -12.06 -5.70 -10.89
N PHE A 29 -11.27 -5.18 -9.95
CA PHE A 29 -11.77 -4.75 -8.65
C PHE A 29 -12.45 -3.38 -8.79
N SER A 30 -13.78 -3.35 -8.63
CA SER A 30 -14.58 -2.12 -8.63
C SER A 30 -15.06 -1.80 -7.22
N ILE A 31 -15.12 -0.50 -6.88
CA ILE A 31 -15.69 -0.01 -5.62
C ILE A 31 -16.99 0.73 -5.96
N ASP A 32 -18.12 0.12 -5.66
CA ASP A 32 -19.44 0.73 -5.89
C ASP A 32 -19.74 1.81 -4.85
N LEU A 33 -20.18 2.98 -5.31
CA LEU A 33 -20.56 4.09 -4.44
C LEU A 33 -22.07 4.10 -4.22
N VAL A 34 -22.47 4.45 -3.00
CA VAL A 34 -23.89 4.70 -2.69
C VAL A 34 -24.38 5.91 -3.51
N PRO A 35 -25.57 5.86 -4.15
CA PRO A 35 -26.10 6.98 -4.91
C PRO A 35 -26.12 8.29 -4.11
N GLY A 36 -25.61 9.36 -4.71
CA GLY A 36 -25.49 10.68 -4.06
C GLY A 36 -24.19 10.92 -3.28
N THR A 37 -23.29 9.93 -3.22
CA THR A 37 -21.97 10.13 -2.61
C THR A 37 -21.07 10.96 -3.53
N GLY A 38 -20.70 12.15 -3.08
CA GLY A 38 -19.72 13.01 -3.74
C GLY A 38 -18.30 12.82 -3.19
N PRO A 39 -17.28 13.38 -3.85
CA PRO A 39 -15.90 13.29 -3.39
C PRO A 39 -15.67 14.02 -2.07
N ILE A 40 -14.88 13.39 -1.20
CA ILE A 40 -14.43 13.97 0.07
C ILE A 40 -12.92 14.16 0.00
N SER A 41 -12.45 15.37 0.30
CA SER A 41 -11.03 15.69 0.40
C SER A 41 -10.74 16.32 1.75
N MET A 42 -9.89 15.66 2.53
CA MET A 42 -9.47 16.08 3.86
C MET A 42 -7.99 16.45 3.86
N ALA A 43 -7.64 17.50 4.59
CA ALA A 43 -6.25 17.91 4.73
C ALA A 43 -5.41 16.84 5.46
N PRO A 44 -4.14 16.63 5.09
CA PRO A 44 -3.24 15.75 5.84
C PRO A 44 -3.07 16.20 7.29
N TYR A 45 -2.85 15.24 8.19
CA TYR A 45 -2.49 15.57 9.57
C TYR A 45 -1.12 16.24 9.66
N GLN A 46 -0.94 17.08 10.67
CA GLN A 46 0.37 17.63 10.99
C GLN A 46 1.30 16.52 11.47
N MET A 47 2.52 16.50 10.94
CA MET A 47 3.53 15.49 11.22
C MET A 47 4.84 16.16 11.62
N SER A 48 5.59 15.52 12.50
CA SER A 48 6.96 15.89 12.83
C SER A 48 7.91 15.68 11.64
N THR A 49 9.10 16.27 11.70
CA THR A 49 10.12 16.09 10.66
C THR A 49 10.61 14.64 10.53
N SER A 50 10.60 13.86 11.62
CA SER A 50 10.92 12.44 11.60
C SER A 50 9.84 11.61 10.91
N GLU A 51 8.57 11.89 11.18
CA GLU A 51 7.44 11.21 10.54
C GLU A 51 7.39 11.51 9.05
N LEU A 52 7.63 12.76 8.63
CA LEU A 52 7.68 13.11 7.20
C LEU A 52 8.79 12.37 6.45
N LYS A 53 9.96 12.18 7.09
CA LYS A 53 11.07 11.41 6.49
C LYS A 53 10.68 9.95 6.28
N GLU A 54 10.05 9.33 7.29
CA GLU A 54 9.60 7.94 7.20
C GLU A 54 8.48 7.77 6.18
N LEU A 55 7.51 8.70 6.15
CA LEU A 55 6.44 8.71 5.16
C LEU A 55 7.00 8.75 3.74
N LYS A 56 7.98 9.64 3.50
CA LYS A 56 8.61 9.76 2.18
C LYS A 56 9.32 8.48 1.77
N LYS A 57 10.07 7.86 2.69
CA LYS A 57 10.75 6.58 2.46
C LYS A 57 9.75 5.48 2.06
N GLN A 58 8.67 5.31 2.82
CA GLN A 58 7.65 4.30 2.53
C GLN A 58 6.93 4.58 1.20
N LEU A 59 6.66 5.84 0.86
CA LEU A 59 6.08 6.19 -0.43
C LEU A 59 7.00 5.84 -1.60
N GLU A 60 8.31 6.08 -1.48
CA GLU A 60 9.30 5.72 -2.50
C GLU A 60 9.34 4.20 -2.70
N GLU A 61 9.38 3.42 -1.62
CA GLU A 61 9.32 1.95 -1.68
C GLU A 61 8.04 1.43 -2.37
N LEU A 62 6.88 2.01 -2.04
CA LEU A 62 5.59 1.63 -2.65
C LEU A 62 5.49 2.02 -4.13
N LEU A 63 6.10 3.13 -4.53
CA LEU A 63 6.18 3.57 -5.92
C LEU A 63 7.10 2.67 -6.73
N GLU A 64 8.26 2.29 -6.18
CA GLU A 64 9.20 1.36 -6.81
C GLU A 64 8.57 -0.01 -7.03
N LYS A 65 7.80 -0.50 -6.04
CA LYS A 65 7.01 -1.73 -6.15
C LYS A 65 5.77 -1.61 -7.05
N LYS A 66 5.49 -0.44 -7.62
CA LYS A 66 4.32 -0.15 -8.47
C LYS A 66 2.98 -0.49 -7.81
N ILE A 67 2.93 -0.49 -6.47
CA ILE A 67 1.70 -0.72 -5.69
C ILE A 67 0.83 0.55 -5.73
N ILE A 68 1.46 1.73 -5.78
CA ILE A 68 0.79 3.02 -5.90
C ILE A 68 1.30 3.80 -7.11
N ARG A 69 0.54 4.83 -7.51
CA ARG A 69 0.94 5.79 -8.55
C ARG A 69 0.43 7.20 -8.19
N PRO A 70 1.09 8.27 -8.67
CA PRO A 70 0.56 9.62 -8.55
C PRO A 70 -0.84 9.72 -9.19
N SER A 71 -1.73 10.49 -8.58
CA SER A 71 -3.08 10.71 -9.09
C SER A 71 -3.55 12.14 -8.83
N VAL A 72 -4.53 12.58 -9.64
CA VAL A 72 -5.22 13.87 -9.47
C VAL A 72 -6.68 13.57 -9.14
N SER A 73 -6.91 13.02 -7.95
CA SER A 73 -8.23 12.60 -7.49
C SER A 73 -8.96 13.74 -6.78
N PRO A 74 -10.28 13.91 -6.98
CA PRO A 74 -11.08 14.78 -6.12
C PRO A 74 -11.26 14.20 -4.71
N TRP A 75 -10.94 12.92 -4.51
CA TRP A 75 -10.95 12.24 -3.21
C TRP A 75 -9.58 12.33 -2.55
N GLY A 76 -9.56 12.65 -1.26
CA GLY A 76 -8.35 12.72 -0.46
C GLY A 76 -8.61 12.32 0.99
N ALA A 77 -7.89 11.32 1.48
CA ALA A 77 -7.93 10.87 2.86
C ALA A 77 -6.56 11.13 3.53
N PRO A 78 -6.54 11.54 4.81
CA PRO A 78 -5.27 11.77 5.51
C PRO A 78 -4.61 10.44 5.88
N VAL A 79 -3.29 10.43 5.90
CA VAL A 79 -2.47 9.27 6.28
C VAL A 79 -2.00 9.41 7.72
N LEU A 80 -1.95 8.29 8.45
CA LEU A 80 -1.42 8.20 9.81
C LEU A 80 -0.31 7.15 9.85
N LEU A 81 0.86 7.53 10.37
CA LEU A 81 1.96 6.61 10.61
C LEU A 81 1.75 5.87 11.93
N VAL A 82 1.99 4.56 11.91
CA VAL A 82 1.87 3.70 13.10
C VAL A 82 3.18 2.96 13.32
N LYS A 83 3.77 3.15 14.49
CA LYS A 83 4.95 2.38 14.91
C LYS A 83 4.57 0.92 15.12
N LYS A 84 5.19 0.01 14.36
CA LYS A 84 5.02 -1.43 14.54
C LYS A 84 5.86 -1.91 15.72
N LYS A 85 5.45 -3.03 16.34
CA LYS A 85 6.09 -3.60 17.55
C LYS A 85 7.58 -3.90 17.38
N TYR A 86 8.02 -4.21 16.17
CA TYR A 86 9.42 -4.54 15.83
C TYR A 86 10.03 -3.52 14.85
N GLY A 87 9.45 -2.32 14.79
CA GLY A 87 9.92 -1.19 13.99
C GLY A 87 10.51 -0.08 14.83
#